data_AF-A0A392N8N3-F1
#
_entry.id   AF-A0A392N8N3-F1
#
_cell.length_a   1.000
_cell.length_b   1.000
_cell.length_c   1.000
_cell.angle_alpha   90.00
_cell.angle_beta   90.00
_cell.angle_gamma   90.00
#
_symmetry.space_group_name_H-M   'P 1'
#
loop_
_entity.id
_entity.type
_entity.pdbx_description
1 polymer ?
#
loop_
_entity_poly.entity_id
_entity_poly.type
_entity_poly.pdbx_seq_one_letter_code
_entity_poly.pdbx_strand_id
1 'polypeptide(L)'
;IIVAASEVEKERSRRLGTSILNQVVLEAVTFKPPPRTRGGKRGRVYYCTQVFTSCNGSAYPRDPSVELYALAAIRPPTFVFFVNDAKLFPETYRRFMEKQLRSNAGFPGTPIRLLWRSRKKMEKDEGKKVTRTKENRAPHRRKLISATQ
;
A
#
# COMPACT_ATOMS: atom_id res chain seq x y z
N ILE A 1 -19.43 25.24 -20.91
CA ILE A 1 -19.29 23.80 -20.56
C ILE A 1 -18.01 23.20 -21.17
N ILE A 2 -17.73 23.41 -22.46
CA ILE A 2 -16.55 22.83 -23.15
C ILE A 2 -15.20 23.37 -22.61
N VAL A 3 -15.11 24.68 -22.31
CA VAL A 3 -13.87 25.30 -21.81
C VAL A 3 -13.43 24.72 -20.46
N ALA A 4 -14.32 24.69 -19.48
CA ALA A 4 -14.05 24.09 -18.16
C ALA A 4 -13.67 22.61 -18.23
N ALA A 5 -14.29 21.84 -19.13
CA ALA A 5 -13.94 20.44 -19.35
C ALA A 5 -12.51 20.28 -19.90
N SER A 6 -12.08 21.19 -20.78
CA SER A 6 -10.72 21.18 -21.34
C SER A 6 -9.64 21.56 -20.32
N GLU A 7 -9.96 22.46 -19.38
CA GLU A 7 -9.05 22.87 -18.29
C GLU A 7 -8.82 21.71 -17.31
N VAL A 8 -9.91 21.06 -16.89
CA VAL A 8 -9.87 19.87 -16.04
C VAL A 8 -9.01 18.75 -16.67
N GLU A 9 -9.14 18.51 -17.98
CA GLU A 9 -8.35 17.47 -18.66
C GLU A 9 -6.86 17.82 -18.75
N LYS A 10 -6.51 19.10 -18.94
CA LYS A 10 -5.12 19.58 -18.90
C LYS A 10 -4.50 19.40 -17.52
N GLU A 11 -5.22 19.78 -16.47
CA GLU A 11 -4.77 19.61 -15.08
C GLU A 11 -4.55 18.14 -14.74
N ARG A 12 -5.48 17.28 -15.15
CA ARG A 12 -5.41 15.85 -14.94
C ARG A 12 -4.21 15.19 -15.64
N SER A 13 -3.80 15.73 -16.78
CA SER A 13 -2.63 15.26 -17.53
C SER A 13 -1.31 15.76 -16.93
N ARG A 14 -1.35 16.69 -15.97
CA ARG A 14 -0.14 17.19 -15.30
C ARG A 14 0.46 16.09 -14.43
N ARG A 15 1.64 15.62 -14.86
CA ARG A 15 2.50 14.77 -14.02
C ARG A 15 3.28 15.65 -13.05
N LEU A 16 3.12 15.40 -11.76
CA LEU A 16 3.88 16.06 -10.71
C LEU A 16 5.11 15.21 -10.40
N GLY A 17 6.27 15.86 -10.36
CA GLY A 17 7.50 15.20 -9.96
C GLY A 17 7.40 14.64 -8.54
N THR A 18 7.93 13.44 -8.33
CA THR A 18 7.94 12.78 -7.01
C THR A 18 8.67 13.61 -5.95
N SER A 19 9.63 14.45 -6.35
CA SER A 19 10.38 15.34 -5.45
C SER A 19 9.48 16.40 -4.79
N ILE A 20 8.64 17.07 -5.59
CA ILE A 20 7.69 18.07 -5.10
C ILE A 20 6.69 17.40 -4.17
N LEU A 21 6.15 16.25 -4.59
CA LEU A 21 5.18 15.51 -3.79
C LEU A 21 5.78 15.07 -2.44
N ASN A 22 7.01 14.58 -2.44
CA ASN A 22 7.69 14.17 -1.21
C ASN A 22 7.96 15.37 -0.29
N GLN A 23 8.34 16.55 -0.81
CA GLN A 23 8.49 17.77 -0.01
C GLN A 23 7.18 18.17 0.66
N VAL A 24 6.08 18.20 -0.10
CA VAL A 24 4.74 18.52 0.42
C VAL A 24 4.32 17.54 1.52
N VAL A 25 4.60 16.25 1.34
CA VAL A 25 4.29 15.25 2.37
C VAL A 25 5.10 15.46 3.63
N LEU A 26 6.39 15.78 3.51
CA LEU A 26 7.25 16.05 4.66
C LEU A 26 6.79 17.29 5.43
N GLU A 27 6.45 18.36 4.70
CA GLU A 27 5.87 19.58 5.28
C GLU A 27 4.56 19.27 6.00
N ALA A 28 3.64 18.54 5.35
CA ALA A 28 2.36 18.16 5.93
C ALA A 28 2.51 17.30 7.20
N VAL A 29 3.46 16.36 7.21
CA VAL A 29 3.79 15.53 8.39
C VAL A 29 4.39 16.38 9.51
N THR A 30 5.18 17.40 9.16
CA THR A 30 5.76 18.35 10.13
C THR A 30 4.67 19.21 10.76
N PHE A 31 3.71 19.68 9.96
CA PHE A 31 2.56 20.45 10.45
C PHE A 31 1.63 19.63 11.34
N LYS A 32 1.24 18.43 10.88
CA LYS A 32 0.42 17.50 11.66
C LYS A 32 1.09 16.14 11.73
N PRO A 33 1.79 15.83 12.84
CA PRO A 33 2.42 14.54 12.98
C PRO A 33 1.36 13.43 12.98
N PRO A 34 1.67 12.25 12.40
CA PRO A 34 0.75 11.13 12.40
C PRO A 34 0.46 10.69 13.84
N PRO A 35 -0.79 10.31 14.13
CA PRO A 35 -1.20 9.93 15.47
C PRO A 35 -0.40 8.72 15.95
N ARG A 36 -0.09 8.71 17.25
CA ARG A 36 0.54 7.58 17.91
C ARG A 36 -0.56 6.64 18.38
N THR A 37 -0.40 5.34 18.14
CA THR A 37 -1.29 4.34 18.75
C THR A 37 -0.96 4.18 20.23
N ARG A 38 -1.92 3.66 21.02
CA ARG A 38 -1.76 3.31 22.44
C ARG A 38 -0.53 2.44 22.74
N GLY A 39 -0.08 1.63 21.79
CA GLY A 39 1.14 0.80 21.89
C GLY A 39 2.44 1.48 21.45
N GLY A 40 2.50 2.82 21.41
CA GLY A 40 3.72 3.58 21.09
C GLY A 40 4.15 3.57 19.62
N LYS A 41 3.55 2.72 18.79
CA LYS A 41 3.79 2.69 17.34
C LYS A 41 3.35 4.01 16.72
N ARG A 42 4.27 4.66 15.99
CA ARG A 42 4.02 5.89 15.25
C ARG A 42 3.82 5.57 13.77
N GLY A 43 2.81 6.20 13.16
CA GLY A 43 2.66 6.17 11.72
C GLY A 43 3.90 6.76 11.05
N ARG A 44 4.42 6.09 10.03
CA ARG A 44 5.52 6.60 9.20
C ARG A 44 5.06 6.61 7.75
N VAL A 45 5.19 7.76 7.11
CA VAL A 45 4.99 7.93 5.68
C VAL A 45 6.38 7.96 5.06
N TYR A 46 6.64 7.05 4.13
CA TYR A 46 7.96 6.92 3.51
C TYR A 46 8.12 7.89 2.36
N TYR A 47 7.19 7.80 1.41
CA TYR A 47 7.15 8.63 0.22
C TYR A 47 5.76 8.52 -0.40
N CYS A 48 5.49 9.39 -1.34
CA CYS A 48 4.28 9.34 -2.15
C CYS A 48 4.65 9.40 -3.62
N THR A 49 3.77 8.85 -4.45
CA THR A 49 3.95 8.89 -5.90
C THR A 49 2.60 9.09 -6.57
N GLN A 50 2.61 9.79 -7.70
CA GLN A 50 1.45 9.90 -8.58
C GLN A 50 1.45 8.68 -9.51
N VAL A 51 0.39 7.90 -9.45
CA VAL A 51 0.16 6.80 -10.36
C VAL A 51 -0.87 7.22 -11.41
N PHE A 52 -0.57 6.90 -12.66
CA PHE A 52 -1.58 6.96 -13.71
C PHE A 52 -2.39 5.67 -13.64
N THR A 53 -3.53 5.72 -12.95
CA THR A 53 -4.50 4.64 -13.02
C THR A 53 -5.28 4.80 -14.32
N SER A 54 -4.79 4.20 -15.41
CA SER A 54 -5.73 3.74 -16.42
C SER A 54 -6.68 2.79 -15.70
N CYS A 55 -7.97 3.01 -15.88
CA CYS A 55 -9.05 2.19 -15.36
C CYS A 55 -8.69 0.70 -15.48
N ASN A 56 -8.33 0.07 -14.37
CA ASN A 56 -8.25 -1.38 -14.27
C ASN A 56 -8.92 -1.78 -12.98
N GLY A 57 -9.91 -2.64 -13.16
CA GLY A 57 -10.93 -2.98 -12.19
C GLY A 57 -10.41 -3.82 -11.03
N SER A 58 -11.15 -3.73 -9.93
CA SER A 58 -11.33 -4.83 -8.99
C SER A 58 -12.67 -4.75 -8.25
N ALA A 59 -13.62 -3.94 -8.72
CA ALA A 59 -15.00 -3.91 -8.25
C ALA A 59 -15.86 -3.07 -9.21
N TYR A 60 -16.17 -3.59 -10.39
CA TYR A 60 -17.44 -3.26 -11.05
C TYR A 60 -17.97 -4.55 -11.71
N PRO A 61 -19.23 -4.93 -11.44
CA PRO A 61 -19.82 -6.19 -11.88
C PRO A 61 -19.95 -6.28 -13.40
N ARG A 62 -20.21 -7.51 -13.89
CA ARG A 62 -20.23 -7.95 -15.29
C ARG A 62 -21.38 -7.37 -16.14
N ASP A 63 -21.60 -6.07 -16.13
CA ASP A 63 -22.65 -5.45 -16.96
C ASP A 63 -22.04 -4.78 -18.20
N PRO A 64 -22.26 -5.30 -19.42
CA PRO A 64 -21.71 -4.72 -20.65
C PRO A 64 -22.37 -3.39 -21.07
N SER A 65 -23.45 -2.97 -20.41
CA SER A 65 -24.19 -1.74 -20.75
C SER A 65 -23.58 -0.45 -20.18
N VAL A 66 -22.57 -0.53 -19.30
CA VAL A 66 -21.93 0.66 -18.70
C VAL A 66 -20.64 1.12 -19.42
N GLU A 67 -20.22 0.44 -20.49
CA GLU A 67 -19.01 0.80 -21.26
C GLU A 67 -19.12 2.18 -21.93
N LEU A 68 -20.32 2.67 -22.23
CA LEU A 68 -20.50 3.98 -22.87
C LEU A 68 -20.30 5.17 -21.91
N TYR A 69 -20.29 4.95 -20.58
CA TYR A 69 -19.99 6.02 -19.61
C TYR A 69 -18.49 6.17 -19.32
N ALA A 70 -17.64 5.34 -19.92
CA ALA A 70 -16.19 5.35 -19.68
C ALA A 70 -15.47 6.61 -20.21
N LEU A 71 -16.05 7.32 -21.18
CA LEU A 71 -15.55 8.63 -21.64
C LEU A 71 -15.87 9.76 -20.64
N ALA A 72 -16.97 9.63 -19.90
CA ALA A 72 -17.34 10.48 -18.76
C ALA A 72 -16.75 9.99 -17.42
N ALA A 73 -16.11 8.82 -17.40
CA ALA A 73 -15.42 8.29 -16.22
C ALA A 73 -14.11 9.06 -16.03
N ILE A 74 -14.22 10.15 -15.29
CA ILE A 74 -13.14 11.00 -14.82
C ILE A 74 -12.06 10.10 -14.16
N ARG A 75 -11.05 9.63 -14.91
CA ARG A 75 -9.74 9.07 -14.50
C ARG A 75 -8.99 10.00 -13.51
N PRO A 76 -9.30 9.97 -12.22
CA PRO A 76 -8.84 10.99 -11.31
C PRO A 76 -7.33 10.83 -11.04
N PRO A 77 -6.57 11.93 -10.86
CA PRO A 77 -5.19 11.85 -10.44
C PRO A 77 -5.13 11.07 -9.13
N THR A 78 -4.32 10.01 -9.15
CA THR A 78 -4.28 9.04 -8.08
C THR A 78 -2.91 9.10 -7.41
N PHE A 79 -2.90 9.34 -6.09
CA PHE A 79 -1.68 9.37 -5.30
C PHE A 79 -1.59 8.13 -4.43
N VAL A 80 -0.45 7.44 -4.47
CA VAL A 80 -0.16 6.30 -3.62
C VAL A 80 0.79 6.73 -2.52
N PHE A 81 0.34 6.61 -1.28
CA PHE A 81 1.15 6.78 -0.09
C PHE A 81 1.70 5.44 0.34
N PHE A 82 3.02 5.35 0.43
CA PHE A 82 3.69 4.21 1.05
C PHE A 82 3.90 4.49 2.52
N VAL A 83 3.23 3.71 3.35
CA VAL A 83 3.26 3.86 4.80
C VAL A 83 3.71 2.57 5.47
N ASN A 84 4.09 2.69 6.74
CA ASN A 84 4.34 1.51 7.57
C ASN A 84 3.04 0.68 7.69
N ASP A 85 2.02 1.26 8.31
CA ASP A 85 0.74 0.62 8.56
C ASP A 85 -0.40 1.56 8.15
N ALA A 86 -1.24 1.16 7.18
CA ALA A 86 -2.35 2.00 6.72
C ALA A 86 -3.48 2.15 7.77
N LYS A 87 -3.57 1.22 8.72
CA LYS A 87 -4.54 1.25 9.83
C LYS A 87 -4.23 2.31 10.87
N LEU A 88 -2.97 2.75 10.95
CA LEU A 88 -2.55 3.79 11.90
C LEU A 88 -3.02 5.19 11.50
N PHE A 89 -3.47 5.36 10.25
CA PHE A 89 -3.91 6.63 9.72
C PHE A 89 -5.45 6.68 9.70
N PRO A 90 -6.08 7.38 10.66
CA PRO A 90 -7.53 7.54 10.66
C PRO A 90 -7.98 8.39 9.47
N GLU A 91 -9.25 8.28 9.12
CA GLU A 91 -9.86 8.99 7.98
C GLU A 91 -9.65 10.51 8.06
N THR A 92 -9.68 11.09 9.26
CA THR A 92 -9.39 12.51 9.50
C THR A 92 -7.99 12.92 9.02
N TYR A 93 -7.00 12.03 9.18
CA TYR A 93 -5.64 12.27 8.70
C TYR A 93 -5.53 12.10 7.18
N ARG A 94 -6.29 11.16 6.61
CA ARG A 94 -6.35 10.96 5.15
C ARG A 94 -6.93 12.19 4.45
N ARG A 95 -8.01 12.75 4.99
CA ARG A 95 -8.62 14.01 4.51
C ARG A 95 -7.70 15.21 4.66
N PHE A 96 -6.95 15.28 5.76
CA PHE A 96 -5.93 16.32 5.93
C PHE A 96 -4.87 16.23 4.82
N MET A 97 -4.32 15.04 4.57
CA MET A 97 -3.32 14.83 3.50
C MET A 97 -3.89 15.14 2.12
N GLU A 98 -5.15 14.77 1.87
CA GLU A 98 -5.86 15.16 0.64
C GLU A 98 -5.95 16.68 0.48
N LYS A 99 -6.32 17.39 1.54
CA LYS A 99 -6.43 18.85 1.53
C LYS A 99 -5.07 19.51 1.25
N GLN A 100 -3.99 19.00 1.84
CA GLN A 100 -2.63 19.51 1.59
C GLN A 100 -2.21 19.29 0.13
N LEU A 101 -2.48 18.10 -0.41
CA LEU A 101 -2.24 17.83 -1.83
C LEU A 101 -3.09 18.73 -2.73
N ARG A 102 -4.38 18.95 -2.42
CA ARG A 102 -5.25 19.85 -3.20
C ARG A 102 -4.73 21.29 -3.20
N SER A 103 -4.29 21.78 -2.05
CA SER A 103 -3.76 23.15 -1.90
C SER A 103 -2.49 23.35 -2.72
N ASN A 104 -1.56 22.40 -2.67
CA ASN A 104 -0.24 22.57 -3.28
C ASN A 104 -0.21 22.13 -4.75
N ALA A 105 -1.01 21.13 -5.10
CA ALA A 105 -1.07 20.58 -6.45
C ALA A 105 -2.16 21.20 -7.32
N GLY A 106 -2.96 22.14 -6.81
CA GLY A 106 -3.88 23.00 -7.60
C GLY A 106 -4.74 22.24 -8.60
N PHE A 107 -5.64 21.39 -8.10
CA PHE A 107 -6.64 20.65 -8.90
C PHE A 107 -8.06 21.15 -8.61
N PRO A 108 -8.46 22.36 -9.03
CA PRO A 108 -9.83 22.82 -8.90
C PRO A 108 -10.79 21.91 -9.70
N GLY A 109 -11.79 21.33 -9.04
CA GLY A 109 -12.86 20.57 -9.72
C GLY A 109 -12.53 19.14 -10.12
N THR A 110 -11.27 18.68 -9.99
CA THR A 110 -10.92 17.27 -10.26
C THR A 110 -10.96 16.45 -8.95
N PRO A 111 -11.72 15.34 -8.87
CA PRO A 111 -11.64 14.45 -7.71
C PRO A 111 -10.25 13.82 -7.63
N ILE A 112 -9.64 13.78 -6.44
CA ILE A 112 -8.34 13.15 -6.20
C ILE A 112 -8.56 11.80 -5.52
N ARG A 113 -7.90 10.74 -5.99
CA ARG A 113 -7.91 9.43 -5.32
C ARG A 113 -6.65 9.23 -4.51
N LEU A 114 -6.81 8.90 -3.23
CA LEU A 114 -5.69 8.53 -2.36
C LEU A 114 -5.70 7.04 -2.08
N LEU A 115 -4.59 6.36 -2.37
CA LEU A 115 -4.37 4.97 -1.96
C LEU A 115 -3.29 4.91 -0.89
N TRP A 116 -3.58 4.17 0.17
CA TRP A 116 -2.64 3.93 1.26
C TRP A 116 -2.14 2.51 1.16
N ARG A 117 -0.86 2.34 0.83
CA ARG A 117 -0.20 1.03 0.75
C ARG A 117 0.71 0.86 1.96
N SER A 118 0.41 -0.15 2.78
CA SER A 118 1.34 -0.60 3.82
C SER A 118 2.47 -1.41 3.20
N ARG A 119 3.70 -1.17 3.63
CA ARG A 119 4.82 -2.04 3.29
C ARG A 119 4.61 -3.40 3.96
N LYS A 120 4.45 -4.47 3.18
CA LYS A 120 4.46 -5.83 3.72
C LYS A 120 5.87 -6.09 4.26
N LYS A 121 6.01 -6.39 5.56
CA LYS A 121 7.23 -7.02 6.05
C LYS A 121 7.32 -8.36 5.31
N MET A 122 8.29 -8.51 4.42
CA MET A 122 8.69 -9.84 4.00
C MET A 122 9.22 -10.51 5.26
N GLU A 123 8.49 -11.50 5.77
CA GLU A 123 9.04 -12.37 6.80
C GLU A 123 10.25 -13.05 6.17
N LYS A 124 11.42 -12.80 6.74
CA LYS A 124 12.62 -13.56 6.44
C LYS A 124 12.31 -14.96 6.98
N ASP A 125 12.15 -15.95 6.09
CA ASP A 125 12.01 -17.36 6.46
C ASP A 125 13.24 -17.75 7.31
N GLU A 126 13.13 -17.62 8.63
CA GLU A 126 14.07 -18.25 9.55
C GLU A 126 13.75 -19.75 9.51
N GLY A 127 14.66 -20.49 8.89
CA GLY A 127 14.53 -21.92 8.63
C GLY A 127 13.94 -22.67 9.81
N LYS A 128 12.81 -23.32 9.56
CA LYS A 128 12.19 -24.32 10.42
C LYS A 128 13.27 -25.35 10.80
N LYS A 129 13.83 -25.25 12.00
CA LYS A 129 14.66 -26.31 12.59
C LYS A 129 13.78 -27.56 12.65
N VAL A 130 13.98 -28.46 11.71
CA VAL A 130 13.46 -29.83 11.80
C VAL A 130 14.06 -30.43 13.06
N THR A 131 13.23 -30.55 14.08
CA THR A 131 13.51 -31.39 15.24
C THR A 131 13.90 -32.75 14.69
N ARG A 132 15.18 -33.13 14.79
CA ARG A 132 15.62 -34.51 14.56
C ARG A 132 14.92 -35.37 15.61
N THR A 133 13.76 -35.90 15.27
CA THR A 133 13.21 -37.08 15.94
C THR A 133 14.29 -38.15 15.82
N LYS A 134 14.90 -38.51 16.94
CA LYS A 134 15.80 -39.66 17.04
C LYS A 134 14.94 -40.90 16.93
N GLU A 135 14.61 -41.29 15.69
CA GLU A 135 14.06 -42.60 15.43
C GLU A 135 15.09 -43.46 14.71
N ASN A 136 15.33 -44.62 15.32
CA ASN A 136 15.79 -45.87 14.73
C ASN A 136 17.30 -46.11 14.59
N ARG A 137 17.85 -46.84 15.57
CA ARG A 137 18.43 -48.18 15.33
C ARG A 137 18.42 -49.01 16.62
N ALA A 138 17.70 -50.13 16.55
CA ALA A 138 17.48 -51.11 17.62
C ALA A 138 18.79 -51.77 18.11
N PRO A 139 18.83 -52.37 19.32
CA PRO A 139 20.02 -53.03 19.85
C PRO A 139 20.35 -54.29 19.05
N HIS A 140 21.59 -54.39 18.57
CA HIS A 140 22.06 -55.58 17.86
C HIS A 140 22.19 -56.75 18.86
N ARG A 141 21.24 -57.68 18.74
CA ARG A 141 21.13 -58.94 19.47
C ARG A 141 22.41 -59.77 19.28
N ARG A 142 23.34 -59.75 20.23
CA ARG A 142 24.32 -60.84 20.37
C ARG A 142 23.60 -62.01 21.04
N LYS A 143 23.25 -63.01 20.22
CA LYS A 143 22.80 -64.31 20.71
C LYS A 143 23.91 -64.90 21.59
N LEU A 144 23.54 -65.27 22.80
CA LEU A 144 24.29 -66.19 23.65
C LEU A 144 24.07 -67.64 23.19
N ILE A 145 24.89 -68.53 23.78
CA ILE A 145 24.81 -70.00 23.85
C ILE A 145 25.69 -70.68 22.78
N SER A 146 26.62 -71.60 23.05
CA SER A 146 26.93 -72.56 24.15
C SER A 146 28.38 -73.09 23.95
N ALA A 147 29.21 -73.22 24.98
CA ALA A 147 29.52 -74.44 25.78
C ALA A 147 30.46 -75.49 25.12
N THR A 148 31.37 -76.03 25.95
CA THR A 148 31.97 -77.40 25.89
C THR A 148 33.22 -77.53 24.98
N GLN A 149 34.41 -78.02 25.37
CA GLN A 149 34.96 -78.72 26.56
C GLN A 149 36.28 -78.06 27.01
#